data_AF-A0A8T1X3U0-F1
#
_entry.id   AF-A0A8T1X3U0-F1
#
_cell.length_a   1.000
_cell.length_b   1.000
_cell.length_c   1.000
_cell.angle_alpha   90.00
_cell.angle_beta   90.00
_cell.angle_gamma   90.00
#
_symmetry.space_group_name_H-M   'P 1'
#
loop_
_entity.id
_entity.type
_entity.pdbx_description
1 polymer ?
#
loop_
_entity_poly.entity_id
_entity_poly.type
_entity_poly.pdbx_seq_one_letter_code
_entity_poly.pdbx_strand_id
1 'polypeptide(L)'
;MCINRKRPRTPTTSQQLQAADSIQKRVKTESPTSIDSLGDAAQEQDGQDAEHATSSHRDEMAAALLTITAALGLSRETLHLCVGLLDRYLEMQNVEVHRLEALSISCLWIAAKFVETPNTIYDKSIKEILQRRRHSSNWTWNEILEFELKILQLLDFRIMSSTVLGLLQKKLHTVQENEGDEDDALQSEQYQLALYFADLLLLRARANEFSKEVLADAIWFVVSGNVIADVKPPLLAPVLLLFLAHRDNINPSHQHFKPWFALRCRYGPFLQSPWKVPYDPSCACRVCEHVQDELVS
;
A
#
# COMPACT_ATOMS: atom_id res chain seq x y z
N MET A 1 -74.09 15.42 17.19
CA MET A 1 -73.46 16.31 16.18
C MET A 1 -72.09 15.75 15.87
N CYS A 2 -71.67 15.32 14.68
CA CYS A 2 -72.30 14.93 13.41
C CYS A 2 -71.37 13.81 12.85
N ILE A 3 -71.68 12.54 13.12
CA ILE A 3 -72.26 11.52 12.22
C ILE A 3 -71.35 11.10 11.04
N ASN A 4 -70.68 9.97 11.27
CA ASN A 4 -70.19 9.00 10.29
C ASN A 4 -71.30 8.54 9.33
N ARG A 5 -71.01 8.44 8.02
CA ARG A 5 -71.80 7.62 7.09
C ARG A 5 -70.89 6.74 6.23
N LYS A 6 -71.01 5.43 6.46
CA LYS A 6 -70.52 4.35 5.59
C LYS A 6 -71.37 4.25 4.31
N ARG A 7 -70.76 3.83 3.20
CA ARG A 7 -71.41 3.22 2.02
C ARG A 7 -70.41 2.29 1.27
N PRO A 8 -70.85 1.35 0.40
CA PRO A 8 -70.60 -0.10 0.56
C PRO A 8 -69.76 -0.77 -0.55
N ARG A 9 -69.55 -2.10 -0.40
CA ARG A 9 -68.73 -3.03 -1.21
C ARG A 9 -69.36 -3.51 -2.55
N THR A 10 -68.49 -4.11 -3.38
CA THR A 10 -68.63 -5.32 -4.27
C THR A 10 -68.49 -5.06 -5.80
N PRO A 11 -68.23 -6.08 -6.67
CA PRO A 11 -66.88 -6.42 -7.15
C PRO A 11 -66.76 -6.63 -8.70
N THR A 12 -65.55 -6.97 -9.16
CA THR A 12 -65.18 -7.68 -10.41
C THR A 12 -65.54 -7.07 -11.77
N THR A 13 -64.57 -7.01 -12.71
CA THR A 13 -64.49 -7.90 -13.88
C THR A 13 -63.20 -7.59 -14.67
N SER A 14 -62.52 -8.66 -15.10
CA SER A 14 -61.37 -8.68 -15.99
C SER A 14 -61.69 -8.05 -17.35
N GLN A 15 -60.82 -7.16 -17.84
CA GLN A 15 -60.75 -6.85 -19.27
C GLN A 15 -59.30 -6.91 -19.73
N GLN A 16 -59.08 -7.86 -20.64
CA GLN A 16 -57.91 -7.98 -21.49
C GLN A 16 -57.80 -6.73 -22.37
N LEU A 17 -56.59 -6.19 -22.51
CA LEU A 17 -56.24 -5.31 -23.62
C LEU A 17 -55.00 -5.88 -24.31
N GLN A 18 -55.20 -6.09 -25.60
CA GLN A 18 -54.36 -6.84 -26.51
C GLN A 18 -53.12 -6.05 -26.94
N ALA A 19 -52.17 -6.83 -27.45
CA ALA A 19 -50.86 -6.48 -27.97
C ALA A 19 -50.82 -5.26 -28.90
N ALA A 20 -49.75 -4.47 -28.74
CA ALA A 20 -49.03 -3.90 -29.87
C ALA A 20 -47.54 -4.17 -29.65
N ASP A 21 -47.07 -5.27 -30.25
CA ASP A 21 -45.66 -5.58 -30.42
C ASP A 21 -45.00 -4.45 -31.20
N SER A 22 -44.14 -3.69 -30.53
CA SER A 22 -43.05 -2.97 -31.18
C SER A 22 -41.76 -3.54 -30.61
N ILE A 23 -41.29 -4.62 -31.24
CA ILE A 23 -39.94 -5.16 -31.07
C ILE A 23 -38.98 -4.06 -31.52
N GLN A 24 -38.60 -3.17 -30.59
CA GLN A 24 -37.39 -2.40 -30.75
C GLN A 24 -36.24 -3.41 -30.66
N LYS A 25 -35.68 -3.74 -31.82
CA LYS A 25 -34.44 -4.52 -31.91
C LYS A 25 -33.42 -3.85 -30.99
N ARG A 26 -33.09 -4.52 -29.89
CA ARG A 26 -31.96 -4.16 -29.04
C ARG A 26 -30.73 -4.17 -29.94
N VAL A 27 -30.27 -2.98 -30.32
CA VAL A 27 -28.97 -2.82 -30.97
C VAL A 27 -27.96 -3.40 -29.98
N LYS A 28 -27.21 -4.42 -30.41
CA LYS A 28 -26.10 -4.95 -29.63
C LYS A 28 -25.07 -3.83 -29.52
N THR A 29 -25.04 -3.17 -28.37
CA THR A 29 -23.88 -2.37 -27.98
C THR A 29 -22.83 -3.36 -27.50
N GLU A 30 -21.69 -3.39 -28.18
CA GLU A 30 -20.52 -4.14 -27.74
C GLU A 30 -20.09 -3.64 -26.35
N SER A 31 -19.70 -4.57 -25.49
CA SER A 31 -19.17 -4.25 -24.16
C SER A 31 -17.87 -3.46 -24.35
N PRO A 32 -17.61 -2.38 -23.59
CA PRO A 32 -16.37 -1.60 -23.73
C PRO A 32 -15.10 -2.36 -23.32
N THR A 33 -15.21 -3.65 -22.98
CA THR A 33 -14.16 -4.55 -22.52
C THR A 33 -13.77 -5.63 -23.52
N SER A 34 -14.34 -5.68 -24.73
CA SER A 34 -13.83 -6.57 -25.78
C SER A 34 -12.73 -5.87 -26.57
N ILE A 35 -11.51 -5.91 -26.03
CA ILE A 35 -10.30 -5.77 -26.84
C ILE A 35 -9.91 -7.18 -27.24
N ASP A 36 -9.94 -7.44 -28.55
CA ASP A 36 -9.33 -8.62 -29.14
C ASP A 36 -7.94 -8.80 -28.56
N SER A 37 -7.64 -10.03 -28.14
CA SER A 37 -6.33 -10.43 -27.66
C SER A 37 -5.27 -9.90 -28.63
N LEU A 38 -4.60 -8.82 -28.23
CA LEU A 38 -3.38 -8.35 -28.86
C LEU A 38 -2.40 -9.49 -28.68
N GLY A 39 -2.29 -10.31 -29.73
CA GLY A 39 -1.26 -11.32 -29.81
C GLY A 39 0.07 -10.62 -29.55
N ASP A 40 0.83 -11.18 -28.62
CA ASP A 40 2.23 -10.82 -28.42
C ASP A 40 2.93 -10.96 -29.76
N ALA A 41 3.07 -9.85 -30.47
CA ALA A 41 4.05 -9.73 -31.53
C ALA A 41 5.40 -9.71 -30.82
N ALA A 42 5.90 -10.90 -30.51
CA ALA A 42 7.28 -11.13 -30.17
C ALA A 42 8.12 -10.61 -31.34
N GLN A 43 8.51 -9.34 -31.25
CA GLN A 43 9.68 -8.87 -31.96
C GLN A 43 10.85 -9.58 -31.29
N GLU A 44 11.31 -10.66 -31.90
CA GLU A 44 12.61 -11.25 -31.64
C GLU A 44 13.66 -10.17 -31.89
N GLN A 45 13.95 -9.39 -30.84
CA GLN A 45 15.14 -8.58 -30.76
C GLN A 45 16.27 -9.46 -30.22
N ASP A 46 17.26 -9.59 -31.08
CA ASP A 46 18.50 -10.34 -30.98
C ASP A 46 19.20 -10.16 -29.61
N GLY A 47 19.30 -11.23 -28.83
CA GLY A 47 20.52 -11.60 -28.10
C GLY A 47 21.12 -10.68 -27.03
N GLN A 48 20.34 -9.92 -26.26
CA GLN A 48 20.78 -9.47 -24.93
C GLN A 48 20.01 -10.26 -23.88
N ASP A 49 20.70 -11.03 -23.04
CA ASP A 49 20.08 -11.67 -21.87
C ASP A 49 19.43 -10.58 -21.02
N ALA A 50 18.11 -10.43 -21.14
CA ALA A 50 17.38 -9.39 -20.44
C ALA A 50 17.50 -9.64 -18.94
N GLU A 51 18.15 -8.73 -18.22
CA GLU A 51 18.29 -8.83 -16.77
C GLU A 51 16.91 -8.64 -16.12
N HIS A 52 16.49 -9.61 -15.31
CA HIS A 52 15.20 -9.61 -14.64
C HIS A 52 15.30 -9.10 -13.20
N ALA A 53 14.21 -8.48 -12.72
CA ALA A 53 14.08 -7.95 -11.38
C ALA A 53 14.34 -9.04 -10.32
N THR A 54 15.12 -8.68 -9.30
CA THR A 54 15.43 -9.55 -8.17
C THR A 54 14.79 -8.97 -6.90
N SER A 55 14.83 -9.73 -5.80
CA SER A 55 14.42 -9.23 -4.48
C SER A 55 15.20 -7.98 -4.05
N SER A 56 16.49 -7.85 -4.44
CA SER A 56 17.27 -6.63 -4.15
C SER A 56 16.76 -5.42 -4.93
N HIS A 57 16.44 -5.59 -6.22
CA HIS A 57 15.87 -4.53 -7.04
C HIS A 57 14.50 -4.09 -6.48
N ARG A 58 13.68 -5.04 -6.01
CA ARG A 58 12.42 -4.74 -5.33
C ARG A 58 12.65 -3.94 -4.04
N ASP A 59 13.59 -4.34 -3.18
CA ASP A 59 13.90 -3.62 -1.92
C ASP A 59 14.32 -2.17 -2.17
N GLU A 60 15.08 -1.93 -3.24
CA GLU A 60 15.46 -0.58 -3.66
C GLU A 60 14.25 0.24 -4.10
N MET A 61 13.33 -0.35 -4.86
CA MET A 61 12.09 0.31 -5.25
C MET A 61 11.19 0.59 -4.04
N ALA A 62 11.05 -0.34 -3.10
CA ALA A 62 10.27 -0.12 -1.88
C ALA A 62 10.83 1.05 -1.05
N ALA A 63 12.16 1.17 -0.95
CA ALA A 63 12.83 2.29 -0.28
C ALA A 63 12.63 3.62 -1.03
N ALA A 64 12.68 3.59 -2.36
CA ALA A 64 12.37 4.75 -3.20
C ALA A 64 10.91 5.20 -3.02
N LEU A 65 9.97 4.25 -3.01
CA LEU A 65 8.54 4.49 -2.78
C LEU A 65 8.30 5.11 -1.40
N LEU A 66 8.89 4.58 -0.32
CA LEU A 66 8.81 5.20 1.00
C LEU A 66 9.32 6.65 0.98
N THR A 67 10.41 6.91 0.28
CA THR A 67 10.96 8.27 0.16
C THR A 67 10.01 9.20 -0.61
N ILE A 68 9.40 8.71 -1.69
CA ILE A 68 8.43 9.46 -2.49
C ILE A 68 7.20 9.79 -1.67
N THR A 69 6.55 8.78 -1.06
CA THR A 69 5.30 8.97 -0.32
C THR A 69 5.51 9.87 0.89
N ALA A 70 6.60 9.68 1.64
CA ALA A 70 6.91 10.50 2.80
C ALA A 70 7.23 11.95 2.41
N ALA A 71 7.99 12.18 1.33
CA ALA A 71 8.32 13.53 0.86
C ALA A 71 7.16 14.27 0.18
N LEU A 72 6.07 13.56 -0.15
CA LEU A 72 4.82 14.13 -0.63
C LEU A 72 3.80 14.27 0.51
N GLY A 73 4.07 13.73 1.70
CA GLY A 73 3.13 13.69 2.81
C GLY A 73 1.86 12.91 2.45
N LEU A 74 2.03 11.76 1.79
CA LEU A 74 0.93 10.82 1.53
C LEU A 74 0.74 9.90 2.73
N SER A 75 -0.48 9.36 2.86
CA SER A 75 -0.82 8.42 3.92
C SER A 75 0.06 7.16 3.92
N ARG A 76 0.18 6.50 5.07
CA ARG A 76 0.90 5.21 5.18
C ARG A 76 0.18 4.13 4.39
N GLU A 77 -1.15 4.19 4.37
CA GLU A 77 -2.04 3.33 3.60
C GLU A 77 -1.70 3.36 2.11
N THR A 78 -1.41 4.55 1.54
CA THR A 78 -0.92 4.68 0.15
C THR A 78 0.37 3.91 -0.07
N LEU A 79 1.35 4.02 0.83
CA LEU A 79 2.62 3.29 0.73
C LEU A 79 2.42 1.77 0.82
N HIS A 80 1.68 1.31 1.83
CA HIS A 80 1.46 -0.12 2.06
C HIS A 80 0.65 -0.75 0.92
N LEU A 81 -0.36 -0.05 0.39
CA LEU A 81 -1.12 -0.49 -0.77
C LEU A 81 -0.24 -0.54 -2.04
N CYS A 82 0.57 0.50 -2.26
CA CYS A 82 1.49 0.57 -3.39
C CYS A 82 2.46 -0.62 -3.41
N VAL A 83 3.12 -0.89 -2.30
CA VAL A 83 4.07 -2.01 -2.20
C VAL A 83 3.34 -3.35 -2.29
N GLY A 84 2.13 -3.48 -1.73
CA GLY A 84 1.30 -4.67 -1.89
C GLY A 84 0.83 -4.93 -3.33
N LEU A 85 0.64 -3.88 -4.14
CA LEU A 85 0.39 -4.02 -5.59
C LEU A 85 1.65 -4.50 -6.31
N LEU A 86 2.81 -3.90 -6.01
CA LEU A 86 4.10 -4.27 -6.59
C LEU A 86 4.41 -5.75 -6.32
N ASP A 87 4.29 -6.19 -5.07
CA ASP A 87 4.60 -7.57 -4.67
C ASP A 87 3.71 -8.59 -5.37
N ARG A 88 2.39 -8.36 -5.38
CA ARG A 88 1.45 -9.28 -6.05
C ARG A 88 1.66 -9.33 -7.55
N TYR A 89 2.08 -8.22 -8.17
CA TYR A 89 2.42 -8.22 -9.59
C TYR A 89 3.69 -9.04 -9.85
N LEU A 90 4.75 -8.82 -9.08
CA LEU A 90 6.03 -9.54 -9.20
C LEU A 90 5.93 -11.03 -8.84
N GLU A 91 4.96 -11.42 -8.01
CA GLU A 91 4.66 -12.83 -7.73
C GLU A 91 4.13 -13.58 -8.97
N MET A 92 3.45 -12.85 -9.88
CA MET A 92 2.82 -13.44 -11.05
C MET A 92 3.57 -13.17 -12.36
N GLN A 93 4.46 -12.19 -12.41
CA GLN A 93 5.12 -11.73 -13.63
C GLN A 93 6.61 -11.48 -13.41
N ASN A 94 7.42 -12.00 -14.33
CA ASN A 94 8.83 -11.63 -14.44
C ASN A 94 8.94 -10.30 -15.19
N VAL A 95 9.68 -9.36 -14.60
CA VAL A 95 9.80 -8.01 -15.13
C VAL A 95 11.28 -7.70 -15.31
N GLU A 96 11.64 -7.11 -16.44
CA GLU A 96 13.00 -6.65 -16.70
C GLU A 96 13.38 -5.51 -15.75
N VAL A 97 14.62 -5.51 -15.26
CA VAL A 97 15.09 -4.54 -14.26
C VAL A 97 14.84 -3.09 -14.71
N HIS A 98 15.07 -2.81 -16.00
CA HIS A 98 14.92 -1.47 -16.55
C HIS A 98 13.47 -0.95 -16.56
N ARG A 99 12.47 -1.84 -16.42
CA ARG A 99 11.03 -1.51 -16.38
C ARG A 99 10.46 -1.47 -14.97
N LEU A 100 11.22 -1.93 -13.98
CA LEU A 100 10.76 -2.06 -12.60
C LEU A 100 10.40 -0.71 -11.97
N GLU A 101 11.11 0.35 -12.33
CA GLU A 101 10.80 1.72 -11.88
C GLU A 101 9.44 2.17 -12.42
N ALA A 102 9.17 1.98 -13.71
CA ALA A 102 7.88 2.32 -14.33
C ALA A 102 6.73 1.54 -13.69
N LEU A 103 6.93 0.24 -13.46
CA LEU A 103 5.97 -0.60 -12.71
C LEU A 103 5.70 -0.03 -11.31
N SER A 104 6.74 0.30 -10.56
CA SER A 104 6.65 0.81 -9.19
C SER A 104 5.91 2.15 -9.12
N ILE A 105 6.18 3.07 -10.05
CA ILE A 105 5.46 4.34 -10.16
C ILE A 105 4.00 4.12 -10.55
N SER A 106 3.70 3.12 -11.38
CA SER A 106 2.33 2.74 -11.74
C SER A 106 1.55 2.19 -10.53
N CYS A 107 2.17 1.34 -9.71
CA CYS A 107 1.60 0.90 -8.44
C CYS A 107 1.30 2.08 -7.50
N LEU A 108 2.22 3.05 -7.41
CA LEU A 108 2.01 4.26 -6.60
C LEU A 108 0.88 5.12 -7.15
N TRP A 109 0.78 5.25 -8.46
CA TRP A 109 -0.30 6.01 -9.09
C TRP A 109 -1.67 5.38 -8.83
N ILE A 110 -1.79 4.06 -8.92
CA ILE A 110 -3.02 3.34 -8.53
C ILE A 110 -3.33 3.58 -7.06
N ALA A 111 -2.34 3.39 -6.17
CA ALA A 111 -2.55 3.53 -4.72
C ALA A 111 -2.95 4.96 -4.33
N ALA A 112 -2.31 5.98 -4.90
CA ALA A 112 -2.66 7.38 -4.66
C ALA A 112 -4.10 7.68 -5.11
N LYS A 113 -4.52 7.22 -6.29
CA LYS A 113 -5.92 7.39 -6.74
C LYS A 113 -6.93 6.63 -5.88
N PHE A 114 -6.51 5.57 -5.20
CA PHE A 114 -7.38 4.74 -4.40
C PHE A 114 -7.54 5.26 -2.97
N VAL A 115 -6.46 5.75 -2.37
CA VAL A 115 -6.40 6.11 -0.94
C VAL A 115 -6.50 7.62 -0.74
N GLU A 116 -5.85 8.42 -1.58
CA GLU A 116 -5.81 9.87 -1.42
C GLU A 116 -7.05 10.54 -2.02
N THR A 117 -7.44 11.70 -1.49
CA THR A 117 -8.54 12.47 -2.06
C THR A 117 -8.13 13.11 -3.39
N PRO A 118 -9.09 13.37 -4.31
CA PRO A 118 -8.78 14.10 -5.54
C PRO A 118 -8.16 15.48 -5.29
N ASN A 119 -8.55 16.16 -4.21
CA ASN A 119 -7.98 17.44 -3.81
C ASN A 119 -6.52 17.28 -3.38
N THR A 120 -6.22 16.26 -2.55
CA THR A 120 -4.83 15.93 -2.16
C THR A 120 -3.95 15.71 -3.39
N ILE A 121 -4.44 14.95 -4.39
CA ILE A 121 -3.70 14.67 -5.63
C ILE A 121 -3.42 15.95 -6.42
N TYR A 122 -4.41 16.82 -6.54
CA TYR A 122 -4.32 18.08 -7.27
C TYR A 122 -3.44 19.12 -6.55
N ASP A 123 -3.74 19.41 -5.28
CA ASP A 123 -3.08 20.44 -4.49
C ASP A 123 -1.59 20.14 -4.29
N LYS A 124 -1.24 18.86 -4.09
CA LYS A 124 0.17 18.42 -3.97
C LYS A 124 0.84 18.16 -5.33
N SER A 125 0.14 18.35 -6.45
CA SER A 125 0.66 18.14 -7.81
C SER A 125 1.33 16.76 -7.99
N ILE A 126 0.70 15.70 -7.45
CA ILE A 126 1.31 14.37 -7.34
C ILE A 126 1.70 13.86 -8.73
N LYS A 127 0.80 13.96 -9.71
CA LYS A 127 1.03 13.47 -11.08
C LYS A 127 2.24 14.15 -11.72
N GLU A 128 2.33 15.47 -11.63
CA GLU A 128 3.41 16.25 -12.20
C GLU A 128 4.74 15.96 -11.53
N ILE A 129 4.74 15.69 -10.22
CA ILE A 129 5.94 15.30 -9.49
C ILE A 129 6.40 13.90 -9.90
N LEU A 130 5.48 12.93 -10.00
CA LEU A 130 5.82 11.58 -10.46
C LEU A 130 6.39 11.61 -11.88
N GLN A 131 5.76 12.34 -12.81
CA GLN A 131 6.23 12.47 -14.19
C GLN A 131 7.68 13.00 -14.32
N ARG A 132 8.11 13.87 -13.40
CA ARG A 132 9.47 14.44 -13.38
C ARG A 132 10.49 13.54 -12.69
N ARG A 133 10.04 12.62 -11.82
CA ARG A 133 10.91 11.75 -11.02
C ARG A 133 11.31 10.52 -11.82
N ARG A 134 12.20 10.72 -12.80
CA ARG A 134 12.90 9.64 -13.52
C ARG A 134 14.26 9.45 -12.86
N HIS A 135 14.45 8.35 -12.15
CA HIS A 135 15.69 8.07 -11.45
C HIS A 135 16.73 7.51 -12.42
N SER A 136 16.43 6.38 -13.04
CA SER A 136 17.41 5.60 -13.83
C SER A 136 16.88 5.10 -15.17
N SER A 137 15.57 5.16 -15.39
CA SER A 137 14.93 4.60 -16.58
C SER A 137 14.18 5.67 -17.38
N ASN A 138 14.19 5.50 -18.71
CA ASN A 138 13.64 6.46 -19.67
C ASN A 138 12.15 6.21 -19.96
N TRP A 139 11.36 5.84 -18.95
CA TRP A 139 9.94 5.55 -19.14
C TRP A 139 9.13 6.79 -19.51
N THR A 140 7.99 6.55 -20.16
CA THR A 140 7.03 7.59 -20.54
C THR A 140 5.77 7.50 -19.69
N TRP A 141 4.98 8.57 -19.62
CA TRP A 141 3.70 8.50 -18.92
C TRP A 141 2.72 7.51 -19.57
N ASN A 142 2.84 7.28 -20.88
CA ASN A 142 2.05 6.24 -21.56
C ASN A 142 2.41 4.85 -21.05
N GLU A 143 3.70 4.58 -20.83
CA GLU A 143 4.16 3.31 -20.23
C GLU A 143 3.61 3.13 -18.80
N ILE A 144 3.51 4.21 -18.02
CA ILE A 144 2.85 4.17 -16.70
C ILE A 144 1.37 3.77 -16.82
N LEU A 145 0.66 4.32 -17.80
CA LEU A 145 -0.76 3.99 -18.04
C LEU A 145 -0.94 2.55 -18.55
N GLU A 146 -0.01 2.04 -19.35
CA GLU A 146 0.00 0.64 -19.78
C GLU A 146 0.23 -0.32 -18.62
N PHE A 147 1.21 -0.03 -17.76
CA PHE A 147 1.43 -0.83 -16.55
C PHE A 147 0.25 -0.73 -15.59
N GLU A 148 -0.33 0.45 -15.43
CA GLU A 148 -1.55 0.62 -14.64
C GLU A 148 -2.67 -0.33 -15.10
N LEU A 149 -2.95 -0.36 -16.41
CA LEU A 149 -3.96 -1.26 -16.97
C LEU A 149 -3.57 -2.73 -16.74
N LYS A 150 -2.32 -3.11 -16.99
CA LYS A 150 -1.82 -4.49 -16.80
C LYS A 150 -1.94 -4.94 -15.35
N ILE A 151 -1.57 -4.10 -14.38
CA ILE A 151 -1.69 -4.39 -12.95
C ILE A 151 -3.15 -4.65 -12.59
N LEU A 152 -4.05 -3.73 -13.00
CA LEU A 152 -5.47 -3.83 -12.67
C LEU A 152 -6.12 -5.07 -13.29
N GLN A 153 -5.79 -5.39 -14.54
CA GLN A 153 -6.30 -6.60 -15.21
C GLN A 153 -5.76 -7.87 -14.57
N LEU A 154 -4.44 -7.94 -14.33
CA LEU A 154 -3.79 -9.11 -13.74
C LEU A 154 -4.34 -9.43 -12.34
N LEU A 155 -4.71 -8.40 -11.57
CA LEU A 155 -5.26 -8.54 -10.23
C LEU A 155 -6.80 -8.63 -10.20
N ASP A 156 -7.48 -8.78 -11.34
CA ASP A 156 -8.94 -8.76 -11.43
C ASP A 156 -9.58 -7.54 -10.72
N PHE A 157 -8.92 -6.38 -10.80
CA PHE A 157 -9.28 -5.15 -10.11
C PHE A 157 -9.36 -5.26 -8.57
N ARG A 158 -8.80 -6.32 -7.97
CA ARG A 158 -8.70 -6.52 -6.51
C ARG A 158 -7.55 -5.69 -5.94
N ILE A 159 -7.74 -4.38 -5.92
CA ILE A 159 -6.75 -3.42 -5.43
C ILE A 159 -6.48 -3.64 -3.94
N MET A 160 -7.53 -3.81 -3.13
CA MET A 160 -7.41 -4.00 -1.69
C MET A 160 -6.83 -5.37 -1.31
N SER A 161 -5.97 -5.37 -0.28
CA SER A 161 -5.43 -6.57 0.34
C SER A 161 -5.16 -6.33 1.82
N SER A 162 -5.06 -7.41 2.60
CA SER A 162 -4.66 -7.32 4.02
C SER A 162 -3.23 -6.80 4.11
N THR A 163 -3.00 -5.78 4.94
CA THR A 163 -1.68 -5.19 5.19
C THR A 163 -1.28 -5.39 6.64
N VAL A 164 0.02 -5.45 6.91
CA VAL A 164 0.55 -5.47 8.29
C VAL A 164 0.08 -4.22 9.04
N LEU A 165 0.10 -3.06 8.38
CA LEU A 165 -0.41 -1.80 8.94
C LEU A 165 -1.86 -1.92 9.41
N GLY A 166 -2.77 -2.42 8.57
CA GLY A 166 -4.18 -2.54 8.92
C GLY A 166 -4.44 -3.53 10.07
N LEU A 167 -3.67 -4.62 10.12
CA LEU A 167 -3.74 -5.59 11.22
C LEU A 167 -3.25 -4.97 12.55
N LEU A 168 -2.17 -4.19 12.52
CA LEU A 168 -1.65 -3.48 13.69
C LEU A 168 -2.62 -2.40 14.18
N GLN A 169 -3.18 -1.60 13.27
CA GLN A 169 -4.18 -0.57 13.61
C GLN A 169 -5.40 -1.20 14.29
N LYS A 170 -5.90 -2.33 13.77
CA LYS A 170 -6.99 -3.08 14.40
C LYS A 170 -6.63 -3.55 15.80
N LYS A 171 -5.40 -4.06 15.98
CA LYS A 171 -4.92 -4.57 17.27
C LYS A 171 -4.81 -3.45 18.31
N LEU A 172 -4.27 -2.30 17.91
CA LEU A 172 -4.16 -1.12 18.77
C LEU A 172 -5.54 -0.63 19.23
N HIS A 173 -6.49 -0.52 18.31
CA HIS A 173 -7.87 -0.12 18.64
C HIS A 173 -8.48 -1.04 19.71
N THR A 174 -8.29 -2.36 19.56
CA THR A 174 -8.78 -3.32 20.56
C THR A 174 -8.08 -3.16 21.92
N VAL A 175 -6.80 -2.80 21.96
CA VAL A 175 -6.09 -2.56 23.23
C VAL A 175 -6.62 -1.30 23.91
N GLN A 176 -6.80 -0.21 23.15
CA GLN A 176 -7.35 1.06 23.65
C GLN A 176 -8.75 0.90 24.24
N GLU A 177 -9.61 0.11 23.60
CA GLU A 177 -10.96 -0.19 24.12
C GLU A 177 -10.94 -0.97 25.45
N ASN A 178 -9.90 -1.77 25.70
CA ASN A 178 -9.81 -2.65 26.85
C ASN A 178 -9.08 -2.03 28.06
N GLU A 179 -8.06 -1.18 27.83
CA GLU A 179 -7.16 -0.69 28.89
C GLU A 179 -7.52 0.70 29.43
N GLY A 180 -8.40 1.46 28.77
CA GLY A 180 -8.77 2.83 29.19
C GLY A 180 -7.62 3.84 29.08
N ASP A 181 -7.87 5.11 29.41
CA ASP A 181 -6.92 6.23 29.22
C ASP A 181 -5.73 6.24 30.23
N GLU A 182 -5.44 5.13 30.93
CA GLU A 182 -4.54 5.15 32.10
C GLU A 182 -3.04 5.24 31.73
N ASP A 183 -2.63 5.06 30.47
CA ASP A 183 -1.23 5.22 30.03
C ASP A 183 -1.05 5.62 28.54
N ASP A 184 -1.60 6.77 28.17
CA ASP A 184 -1.59 7.31 26.78
C ASP A 184 -0.16 7.46 26.19
N ALA A 185 0.82 7.79 27.03
CA ALA A 185 2.21 7.99 26.59
C ALA A 185 2.90 6.68 26.17
N LEU A 186 2.79 5.61 26.96
CA LEU A 186 3.38 4.32 26.60
C LEU A 186 2.69 3.72 25.36
N GLN A 187 1.37 3.89 25.23
CA GLN A 187 0.62 3.43 24.07
C GLN A 187 1.05 4.17 22.79
N SER A 188 1.33 5.48 22.89
CA SER A 188 1.87 6.27 21.79
C SER A 188 3.28 5.80 21.37
N GLU A 189 4.16 5.51 22.33
CA GLU A 189 5.50 4.98 22.04
C GLU A 189 5.45 3.60 21.37
N GLN A 190 4.63 2.69 21.88
CA GLN A 190 4.40 1.37 21.29
C GLN A 190 3.83 1.48 19.87
N TYR A 191 2.91 2.42 19.66
CA TYR A 191 2.34 2.68 18.34
C TYR A 191 3.39 3.17 17.34
N GLN A 192 4.20 4.17 17.70
CA GLN A 192 5.28 4.67 16.84
C GLN A 192 6.30 3.57 16.51
N LEU A 193 6.66 2.74 17.48
CA LEU A 193 7.55 1.61 17.27
C LEU A 193 6.93 0.52 16.37
N ALA A 194 5.63 0.24 16.53
CA ALA A 194 4.91 -0.72 15.69
C ALA A 194 4.84 -0.24 14.24
N LEU A 195 4.53 1.04 14.03
CA LEU A 195 4.57 1.66 12.70
C LEU A 195 5.97 1.60 12.09
N TYR A 196 7.01 1.92 12.87
CA TYR A 196 8.40 1.83 12.42
C TYR A 196 8.73 0.44 11.89
N PHE A 197 8.37 -0.60 12.64
CA PHE A 197 8.62 -1.98 12.22
C PHE A 197 7.76 -2.42 11.04
N ALA A 198 6.53 -1.93 10.93
CA ALA A 198 5.68 -2.19 9.77
C ALA A 198 6.31 -1.63 8.49
N ASP A 199 6.76 -0.36 8.51
CA ASP A 199 7.45 0.26 7.37
C ASP A 199 8.80 -0.43 7.12
N LEU A 200 9.55 -0.81 8.16
CA LEU A 200 10.84 -1.49 8.04
C LEU A 200 10.73 -2.87 7.35
N LEU A 201 9.73 -3.68 7.73
CA LEU A 201 9.47 -4.96 7.08
C LEU A 201 8.98 -4.78 5.64
N LEU A 202 8.21 -3.71 5.38
CA LEU A 202 7.74 -3.38 4.03
C LEU A 202 8.91 -3.18 3.05
N LEU A 203 10.07 -2.72 3.53
CA LEU A 203 11.30 -2.55 2.74
C LEU A 203 12.06 -3.84 2.44
N ARG A 204 11.59 -5.00 2.94
CA ARG A 204 12.26 -6.29 2.78
C ARG A 204 11.38 -7.29 2.05
N ALA A 205 11.77 -7.69 0.85
CA ALA A 205 11.11 -8.73 0.07
C ALA A 205 10.97 -10.03 0.86
N ARG A 206 11.96 -10.35 1.70
CA ARG A 206 11.95 -11.53 2.59
C ARG A 206 10.75 -11.56 3.55
N ALA A 207 10.17 -10.41 3.90
CA ALA A 207 8.96 -10.39 4.72
C ALA A 207 7.78 -11.09 4.02
N ASN A 208 7.78 -11.17 2.68
CA ASN A 208 6.73 -11.87 1.92
C ASN A 208 6.78 -13.40 2.05
N GLU A 209 7.83 -13.97 2.66
CA GLU A 209 7.87 -15.39 3.02
C GLU A 209 6.90 -15.74 4.17
N PHE A 210 6.34 -14.73 4.85
CA PHE A 210 5.47 -14.89 6.01
C PHE A 210 4.08 -14.29 5.77
N SER A 211 3.06 -14.84 6.45
CA SER A 211 1.71 -14.25 6.42
C SER A 211 1.69 -12.90 7.13
N LYS A 212 0.77 -12.01 6.74
CA LYS A 212 0.69 -10.66 7.32
C LYS A 212 0.30 -10.70 8.79
N GLU A 213 -0.48 -11.69 9.21
CA GLU A 213 -0.85 -11.95 10.60
C GLU A 213 0.38 -12.31 11.45
N VAL A 214 1.22 -13.24 10.95
CA VAL A 214 2.45 -13.63 11.63
C VAL A 214 3.43 -12.46 11.75
N LEU A 215 3.53 -11.61 10.72
CA LEU A 215 4.34 -10.39 10.80
C LEU A 215 3.79 -9.39 11.82
N ALA A 216 2.47 -9.16 11.83
CA ALA A 216 1.84 -8.26 12.79
C ALA A 216 2.01 -8.75 14.24
N ASP A 217 1.86 -10.06 14.48
CA ASP A 217 2.09 -10.67 15.79
C ASP A 217 3.56 -10.61 16.20
N ALA A 218 4.50 -10.76 15.26
CA ALA A 218 5.93 -10.61 15.54
C ALA A 218 6.29 -9.17 15.92
N ILE A 219 5.72 -8.18 15.23
CA ILE A 219 5.84 -6.77 15.61
C ILE A 219 5.27 -6.58 17.01
N TRP A 220 4.05 -7.07 17.26
CA TRP A 220 3.41 -6.94 18.56
C TRP A 220 4.24 -7.58 19.68
N PHE A 221 4.83 -8.76 19.44
CA PHE A 221 5.72 -9.41 20.38
C PHE A 221 6.89 -8.50 20.80
N VAL A 222 7.53 -7.84 19.83
CA VAL A 222 8.66 -6.94 20.08
C VAL A 222 8.24 -5.65 20.78
N VAL A 223 7.15 -5.01 20.33
CA VAL A 223 6.72 -3.72 20.91
C VAL A 223 6.15 -3.86 22.32
N SER A 224 5.58 -5.02 22.67
CA SER A 224 5.15 -5.34 24.03
C SER A 224 6.33 -5.68 24.98
N GLY A 225 7.58 -5.55 24.54
CA GLY A 225 8.76 -5.72 25.40
C GLY A 225 9.11 -7.18 25.74
N ASN A 226 8.59 -8.16 24.99
CA ASN A 226 8.92 -9.56 25.23
C ASN A 226 10.41 -9.84 24.92
N VAL A 227 11.01 -10.75 25.69
CA VAL A 227 12.42 -11.10 25.53
C VAL A 227 12.61 -12.01 24.31
N ILE A 228 13.60 -11.69 23.48
CA ILE A 228 13.89 -12.46 22.25
C ILE A 228 14.17 -13.95 22.51
N ALA A 229 14.72 -14.29 23.69
CA ALA A 229 15.00 -15.66 24.09
C ALA A 229 13.73 -16.52 24.27
N ASP A 230 12.58 -15.88 24.50
CA ASP A 230 11.30 -16.55 24.77
C ASP A 230 10.47 -16.75 23.49
N VAL A 231 10.94 -16.25 22.34
CA VAL A 231 10.20 -16.34 21.08
C VAL A 231 10.11 -17.80 20.63
N LYS A 232 8.89 -18.24 20.32
CA LYS A 232 8.61 -19.60 19.82
C LYS A 232 8.17 -19.56 18.36
N PRO A 233 8.33 -20.66 17.61
CA PRO A 233 7.68 -20.80 16.30
C PRO A 233 6.16 -20.56 16.41
N PRO A 234 5.53 -19.90 15.41
CA PRO A 234 6.10 -19.45 14.13
C PRO A 234 6.78 -18.06 14.17
N LEU A 235 6.81 -17.36 15.32
CA LEU A 235 7.27 -15.97 15.41
C LEU A 235 8.79 -15.79 15.38
N LEU A 236 9.57 -16.83 15.66
CA LEU A 236 11.03 -16.75 15.76
C LEU A 236 11.70 -16.11 14.53
N ALA A 237 11.41 -16.61 13.32
CA ALA A 237 12.04 -16.09 12.11
C ALA A 237 11.61 -14.64 11.76
N PRO A 238 10.31 -14.27 11.80
CA PRO A 238 9.87 -12.89 11.66
C PRO A 238 10.46 -11.92 12.70
N VAL A 239 10.53 -12.34 13.98
CA VAL A 239 11.14 -11.51 15.03
C VAL A 239 12.62 -11.29 14.73
N LEU A 240 13.37 -12.33 14.39
CA LEU A 240 14.76 -12.18 13.98
C LEU A 240 14.91 -11.24 12.77
N LEU A 241 14.00 -11.32 11.78
CA LEU A 241 14.01 -10.43 10.63
C LEU A 241 13.88 -8.95 11.04
N LEU A 242 13.04 -8.63 12.03
CA LEU A 242 12.89 -7.27 12.57
C LEU A 242 14.22 -6.75 13.13
N PHE A 243 14.86 -7.52 14.00
CA PHE A 243 16.14 -7.14 14.62
C PHE A 243 17.26 -6.97 13.57
N LEU A 244 17.34 -7.90 12.60
CA LEU A 244 18.33 -7.82 11.52
C LEU A 244 18.07 -6.61 10.61
N ALA A 245 16.82 -6.34 10.25
CA ALA A 245 16.45 -5.19 9.45
C ALA A 245 16.76 -3.87 10.19
N HIS A 246 16.52 -3.81 11.50
CA HIS A 246 16.83 -2.65 12.31
C HIS A 246 18.34 -2.40 12.37
N ARG A 247 19.13 -3.45 12.68
CA ARG A 247 20.61 -3.38 12.66
C ARG A 247 21.12 -2.84 11.32
N ASP A 248 20.63 -3.39 10.22
CA ASP A 248 21.05 -3.00 8.87
C ASP A 248 20.67 -1.54 8.56
N ASN A 249 19.61 -1.01 9.19
CA ASN A 249 19.27 0.41 9.09
C ASN A 249 20.16 1.33 9.93
N ILE A 250 20.77 0.87 11.02
CA ILE A 250 21.44 1.78 11.98
C ILE A 250 22.96 1.61 12.09
N ASN A 251 23.52 0.49 11.63
CA ASN A 251 24.92 0.17 11.84
C ASN A 251 25.76 0.37 10.56
N PRO A 252 26.42 1.53 10.36
CA PRO A 252 27.22 1.80 9.17
C PRO A 252 28.45 0.91 9.02
N SER A 253 28.90 0.26 10.09
CA SER A 253 30.04 -0.67 10.06
C SER A 253 29.64 -2.08 9.62
N HIS A 254 28.35 -2.37 9.46
CA HIS A 254 27.87 -3.68 9.06
C HIS A 254 27.85 -3.85 7.54
N GLN A 255 28.23 -5.03 7.04
CA GLN A 255 28.32 -5.33 5.61
C GLN A 255 27.00 -5.09 4.85
N HIS A 256 25.86 -5.31 5.50
CA HIS A 256 24.53 -5.17 4.93
C HIS A 256 23.86 -3.83 5.26
N PHE A 257 24.62 -2.81 5.65
CA PHE A 257 24.09 -1.49 5.98
C PHE A 257 23.30 -0.89 4.80
N LYS A 258 22.05 -0.51 5.07
CA LYS A 258 21.14 0.13 4.11
C LYS A 258 20.59 1.41 4.77
N PRO A 259 21.06 2.60 4.38
CA PRO A 259 20.61 3.84 4.99
C PRO A 259 19.26 4.29 4.42
N TRP A 260 18.16 3.83 5.02
CA TRP A 260 16.82 4.30 4.65
C TRP A 260 16.54 5.66 5.27
N PHE A 261 17.08 6.72 4.65
CA PHE A 261 17.00 8.09 5.16
C PHE A 261 15.57 8.56 5.45
N ALA A 262 14.61 8.22 4.59
CA ALA A 262 13.21 8.58 4.81
C ALA A 262 12.63 7.92 6.08
N LEU A 263 12.96 6.65 6.34
CA LEU A 263 12.57 5.94 7.55
C LEU A 263 13.18 6.61 8.80
N ARG A 264 14.46 6.99 8.73
CA ARG A 264 15.16 7.69 9.83
C ARG A 264 14.59 9.09 10.09
N CYS A 265 14.29 9.84 9.05
CA CYS A 265 13.66 11.17 9.18
C CYS A 265 12.25 11.05 9.75
N ARG A 266 11.50 10.01 9.35
CA ARG A 266 10.12 9.80 9.79
C ARG A 266 9.99 9.39 11.25
N TYR A 267 10.88 8.51 11.73
CA TYR A 267 10.73 7.91 13.07
C TYR A 267 11.82 8.31 14.07
N GLY A 268 12.93 8.87 13.60
CA GLY A 268 14.04 9.32 14.45
C GLY A 268 13.66 10.20 15.62
N PRO A 269 12.71 11.15 15.48
CA PRO A 269 12.25 11.97 16.61
C PRO A 269 11.52 11.18 17.71
N PHE A 270 10.94 10.02 17.40
CA PHE A 270 10.00 9.30 18.29
C PHE A 270 10.60 8.05 18.93
N LEU A 271 11.58 7.42 18.30
CA LEU A 271 12.11 6.14 18.77
C LEU A 271 13.12 6.29 19.90
N GLN A 272 12.83 5.61 21.02
CA GLN A 272 13.70 5.55 22.19
C GLN A 272 14.63 4.31 22.17
N SER A 273 15.53 4.24 23.15
CA SER A 273 16.40 3.07 23.36
C SER A 273 15.56 1.80 23.64
N PRO A 274 15.92 0.63 23.08
CA PRO A 274 17.10 0.32 22.26
C PRO A 274 16.92 0.57 20.76
N TRP A 275 15.77 1.06 20.33
CA TRP A 275 15.36 1.19 18.92
C TRP A 275 15.71 2.53 18.28
N LYS A 276 16.52 3.35 18.95
CA LYS A 276 16.91 4.67 18.48
C LYS A 276 17.60 4.57 17.12
N VAL A 277 17.08 5.30 16.13
CA VAL A 277 17.70 5.42 14.80
C VAL A 277 18.50 6.72 14.69
N PRO A 278 19.60 6.76 13.92
CA PRO A 278 20.34 8.00 13.69
C PRO A 278 19.44 9.06 13.04
N TYR A 279 19.33 10.22 13.65
CA TYR A 279 18.51 11.32 13.17
C TYR A 279 19.20 12.65 13.47
N ASP A 280 19.13 13.56 12.50
CA ASP A 280 19.64 14.92 12.63
C ASP A 280 18.46 15.86 12.92
N PRO A 281 18.36 16.43 14.13
CA PRO A 281 17.28 17.35 14.49
C PRO A 281 17.32 18.66 13.70
N SER A 282 18.42 18.94 12.98
CA SER A 282 18.52 20.09 12.08
C SER A 282 18.09 19.79 10.63
N CYS A 283 17.71 18.54 10.31
CA CYS A 283 17.27 18.17 8.98
C CYS A 283 15.90 18.78 8.64
N ALA A 284 15.86 19.62 7.58
CA ALA A 284 14.65 20.25 7.06
C ALA A 284 14.27 19.71 5.66
N CYS A 285 14.40 18.40 5.43
CA CYS A 285 13.96 17.79 4.18
C CYS A 285 12.43 17.68 4.11
N ARG A 286 11.88 17.45 2.92
CA ARG A 286 10.42 17.29 2.72
C ARG A 286 9.80 16.15 3.54
N VAL A 287 10.58 15.14 3.92
CA VAL A 287 10.10 14.09 4.85
C VAL A 287 9.91 14.68 6.26
N CYS A 288 10.89 15.42 6.77
CA CYS A 288 10.80 16.05 8.09
C CYS A 288 9.70 17.11 8.16
N GLU A 289 9.49 17.86 7.09
CA GLU A 289 8.41 18.85 6.97
C GLU A 289 7.04 18.21 7.26
N HIS A 290 6.72 17.10 6.59
CA HIS A 290 5.43 16.43 6.80
C HIS A 290 5.32 15.68 8.13
N VAL A 291 6.44 15.26 8.73
CA VAL A 291 6.44 14.68 10.07
C VAL A 291 6.10 15.73 11.13
N GLN A 292 6.51 16.98 10.92
CA GLN A 292 6.14 18.09 11.80
C GLN A 292 4.64 18.37 11.69
N ASP A 293 4.04 18.26 10.50
CA ASP A 293 2.59 18.37 10.33
C ASP A 293 1.84 17.24 11.07
N GLU A 294 2.34 15.99 11.00
CA GLU A 294 1.79 14.82 11.74
C GLU A 294 1.82 15.03 13.28
N LEU A 295 2.72 15.89 13.80
CA LEU A 295 2.81 16.19 15.24
C LEU A 295 1.87 17.29 15.73
N VAL A 296 1.42 18.15 14.81
CA VAL A 296 0.57 19.30 15.11
C VAL A 296 -0.91 18.96 14.93
N SER A 297 -1.22 17.82 14.29
CA SER A 297 -2.56 17.31 14.02
C SER A 297 -3.06 16.37 15.11
#